data_AF-A0A948ZY72-F1
#
_entry.id   AF-A0A948ZY72-F1
#
_cell.length_a   1.000
_cell.length_b   1.000
_cell.length_c   1.000
_cell.angle_alpha   90.00
_cell.angle_beta   90.00
_cell.angle_gamma   90.00
#
_symmetry.space_group_name_H-M   'P 1'
#
loop_
_entity.id
_entity.type
_entity.pdbx_description
1 polymer ?
#
loop_
_entity_poly.entity_id
_entity_poly.type
_entity_poly.pdbx_seq_one_letter_code
_entity_poly.pdbx_strand_id
1 'polypeptide(L)'
;MCDHIVFNSFSQWQRFQQLIAACPAPPQFGLRVNPRHSETEVAIYDPCAPGSRLGIRREQFAGKSLNGISGLHFHTLCEKGAAALARPAEAFEAQFKAPSVIPKRKSSVSLRNRR
;
A
#
# COMPACT_ATOMS: atom_id res chain seq x y z
N MET A 1 12.76 14.42 -7.83
CA MET A 1 12.73 13.91 -6.44
C MET A 1 11.46 13.08 -6.29
N CYS A 2 11.49 11.95 -5.59
CA CYS A 2 10.31 11.11 -5.39
C CYS A 2 9.93 11.14 -3.92
N ASP A 3 8.71 11.55 -3.59
CA ASP A 3 8.26 11.73 -2.19
C ASP A 3 7.68 10.45 -1.58
N HIS A 4 7.33 9.47 -2.43
CA HIS A 4 6.67 8.23 -2.02
C HIS A 4 7.25 7.01 -2.72
N ILE A 5 7.52 5.95 -1.96
CA ILE A 5 7.91 4.64 -2.48
C ILE A 5 6.92 3.60 -1.97
N VAL A 6 6.36 2.80 -2.87
CA VAL A 6 5.40 1.74 -2.53
C VAL A 6 6.06 0.38 -2.73
N PHE A 7 6.13 -0.42 -1.67
CA PHE A 7 6.62 -1.80 -1.74
C PHE A 7 5.51 -2.77 -2.07
N ASN A 8 5.83 -3.77 -2.89
CA ASN A 8 4.90 -4.80 -3.31
C ASN A 8 4.84 -5.99 -2.31
N SER A 9 5.80 -6.10 -1.39
CA SER A 9 5.83 -7.15 -0.38
C SER A 9 6.51 -6.74 0.93
N PHE A 10 6.21 -7.46 2.02
CA PHE A 10 6.92 -7.29 3.29
C PHE A 10 8.41 -7.61 3.17
N SER A 11 8.79 -8.60 2.36
CA SER A 11 10.21 -8.94 2.14
C SER A 11 10.96 -7.80 1.47
N GLN A 12 10.33 -7.09 0.53
CA GLN A 12 10.93 -5.89 -0.06
C GLN A 12 11.09 -4.80 1.00
N TRP A 13 10.03 -4.51 1.77
CA TRP A 13 10.10 -3.53 2.85
C TRP A 13 11.26 -3.85 3.82
N GLN A 14 11.32 -5.08 4.33
CA GLN A 14 12.36 -5.55 5.25
C GLN A 14 13.78 -5.43 4.67
N ARG A 15 13.97 -5.83 3.40
CA ARG A 15 15.27 -5.77 2.73
C ARG A 15 15.84 -4.36 2.65
N PHE A 16 14.98 -3.36 2.45
CA PHE A 16 15.41 -1.97 2.26
C PHE A 16 15.40 -1.13 3.54
N GLN A 17 14.89 -1.64 4.67
CA GLN A 17 14.80 -0.86 5.92
C GLN A 17 16.16 -0.30 6.37
N GLN A 18 17.24 -1.07 6.27
CA GLN A 18 18.57 -0.63 6.71
C GLN A 18 19.08 0.55 5.86
N LEU A 19 18.93 0.46 4.53
CA LEU A 19 19.34 1.53 3.62
C LEU A 19 18.51 2.80 3.83
N ILE A 20 17.20 2.63 4.08
CA ILE A 20 16.27 3.72 4.36
C ILE A 20 16.63 4.43 5.66
N ALA A 21 16.99 3.69 6.72
CA ALA A 21 17.36 4.25 8.01
C ALA A 21 18.63 5.11 7.94
N ALA A 22 19.52 4.83 6.99
CA ALA A 22 20.73 5.62 6.73
C ALA A 22 20.47 6.88 5.87
N CYS A 23 19.27 7.04 5.31
CA CYS A 23 18.93 8.19 4.49
C CYS A 23 18.57 9.41 5.37
N PRO A 24 19.21 10.58 5.19
CA PRO A 24 18.91 11.77 6.01
C PRO A 24 17.49 12.33 5.83
N ALA A 25 16.93 12.15 4.63
CA ALA A 25 15.60 12.63 4.25
C ALA A 25 14.88 11.54 3.45
N PRO A 26 14.44 10.44 4.11
CA PRO A 26 13.79 9.35 3.40
C PRO A 26 12.39 9.79 2.92
N PRO A 27 11.93 9.30 1.76
CA PRO A 27 10.56 9.50 1.32
C PRO A 27 9.57 8.77 2.24
N GLN A 28 8.28 8.97 2.00
CA GLN A 28 7.24 8.18 2.65
C GLN A 28 7.13 6.79 2.04
N PHE A 29 6.86 5.78 2.87
CA PHE A 29 6.77 4.39 2.42
C PHE A 29 5.36 3.85 2.51
N GLY A 30 4.89 3.22 1.44
CA GLY A 30 3.60 2.54 1.38
C GLY A 30 3.74 1.05 1.12
N LEU A 31 2.66 0.31 1.35
CA LEU A 31 2.53 -1.07 0.90
C LEU A 31 1.45 -1.18 -0.17
N ARG A 32 1.75 -1.87 -1.27
CA ARG A 32 0.74 -2.30 -2.21
C ARG A 32 -0.02 -3.47 -1.59
N VAL A 33 -1.34 -3.39 -1.57
CA VAL A 33 -2.22 -4.45 -1.08
C VAL A 33 -3.09 -4.99 -2.20
N ASN A 34 -3.56 -6.21 -2.01
CA ASN A 34 -4.45 -6.89 -2.94
C ASN A 34 -5.78 -7.16 -2.24
N PRO A 35 -6.86 -6.43 -2.59
CA PRO A 35 -8.19 -6.65 -2.03
C PRO A 35 -8.92 -7.84 -2.65
N ARG A 36 -8.28 -8.61 -3.54
CA ARG A 36 -8.86 -9.81 -4.18
C ARG A 36 -10.21 -9.58 -4.85
N HIS A 37 -10.44 -8.35 -5.30
CA HIS A 37 -11.64 -7.94 -6.01
C HIS A 37 -11.24 -7.56 -7.44
N SER A 38 -11.81 -8.27 -8.41
CA SER A 38 -11.54 -8.10 -9.83
C SER A 38 -12.73 -7.46 -10.52
N GLU A 39 -12.44 -6.56 -11.45
CA GLU A 39 -13.40 -5.88 -12.33
C GLU A 39 -13.13 -6.20 -13.81
N THR A 40 -12.24 -7.16 -14.08
CA THR A 40 -11.84 -7.56 -15.43
C THR A 40 -12.29 -8.99 -15.71
N GLU A 41 -12.76 -9.20 -16.94
CA GLU A 41 -13.10 -10.52 -17.45
C GLU A 41 -11.88 -11.22 -18.06
N VAL A 42 -10.82 -10.45 -18.34
CA VAL A 42 -9.60 -10.94 -18.99
C VAL A 42 -8.51 -11.19 -17.95
N ALA A 43 -8.26 -12.48 -17.69
CA ALA A 43 -7.39 -12.94 -16.61
C ALA A 43 -5.93 -12.42 -16.68
N ILE A 44 -5.37 -12.22 -17.87
CA ILE A 44 -3.97 -11.75 -18.01
C ILE A 44 -3.78 -10.30 -17.54
N TYR A 45 -4.85 -9.49 -17.55
CA TYR A 45 -4.83 -8.10 -17.09
C TYR A 45 -5.31 -7.94 -15.65
N ASP A 46 -5.71 -9.03 -14.99
CA ASP A 46 -6.27 -8.98 -13.65
C ASP A 46 -5.19 -8.85 -12.58
N PRO A 47 -5.05 -7.68 -11.92
CA PRO A 47 -4.09 -7.53 -10.84
C PRO A 47 -4.49 -8.32 -9.58
N CYS A 48 -5.73 -8.79 -9.48
CA CYS A 48 -6.29 -9.56 -8.38
C CYS A 48 -6.54 -11.04 -8.73
N ALA A 49 -6.11 -11.50 -9.92
CA ALA A 49 -6.27 -12.90 -10.31
C ALA A 49 -5.62 -13.88 -9.31
N PRO A 50 -6.13 -15.12 -9.22
CA PRO A 50 -5.45 -16.20 -8.51
C PRO A 50 -3.98 -16.31 -8.96
N GLY A 51 -3.05 -16.35 -8.00
CA GLY A 51 -1.61 -16.37 -8.28
C GLY A 51 -1.00 -15.02 -8.66
N SER A 52 -1.77 -13.93 -8.61
CA SER A 52 -1.22 -12.58 -8.87
C SER A 52 -0.02 -12.28 -7.99
N ARG A 53 0.98 -11.66 -8.61
CA ARG A 53 2.24 -11.22 -8.00
C ARG A 53 2.10 -9.85 -7.34
N LEU A 54 0.94 -9.21 -7.48
CA LEU A 54 0.75 -7.79 -7.20
C LEU A 54 0.04 -7.57 -5.88
N GLY A 55 0.72 -6.90 -4.95
CA GLY A 55 0.21 -6.53 -3.64
C GLY A 55 0.17 -7.67 -2.62
N ILE A 56 0.10 -7.26 -1.35
CA ILE A 56 0.05 -8.11 -0.17
C ILE A 56 -1.42 -8.43 0.16
N ARG A 57 -1.73 -9.70 0.38
CA ARG A 57 -3.07 -10.15 0.83
C ARG A 57 -3.24 -9.95 2.32
N ARG A 58 -4.49 -9.83 2.77
CA ARG A 58 -4.82 -9.55 4.18
C ARG A 58 -4.25 -10.60 5.15
N GLU A 59 -4.25 -11.86 4.75
CA GLU A 59 -3.72 -12.99 5.53
C GLU A 59 -2.22 -12.81 5.84
N GLN A 60 -1.47 -12.20 4.92
CA GLN A 60 -0.01 -12.03 5.04
C GLN A 60 0.40 -10.93 6.03
N PHE A 61 -0.54 -10.13 6.53
CA PHE A 61 -0.30 -9.13 7.57
C PHE A 61 -0.18 -9.74 8.97
N ALA A 62 -0.61 -10.99 9.16
CA ALA A 62 -0.53 -11.65 10.45
C ALA A 62 0.94 -11.71 10.95
N GLY A 63 1.18 -11.18 12.15
CA GLY A 63 2.51 -11.12 12.76
C GLY A 63 3.50 -10.17 12.08
N LYS A 64 3.05 -9.28 11.18
CA LYS A 64 3.91 -8.29 10.50
C LYS A 64 3.73 -6.91 11.13
N SER A 65 4.84 -6.17 11.24
CA SER A 65 4.84 -4.78 11.71
C SER A 65 4.67 -3.81 10.54
N LEU A 66 3.88 -2.76 10.76
CA LEU A 66 3.70 -1.64 9.84
C LEU A 66 4.47 -0.38 10.27
N ASN A 67 5.41 -0.52 11.21
CA ASN A 67 6.25 0.59 11.65
C ASN A 67 7.00 1.18 10.46
N GLY A 68 6.84 2.48 10.23
CA GLY A 68 7.49 3.20 9.12
C GLY A 68 6.69 3.24 7.81
N ILE A 69 5.58 2.50 7.72
CA ILE A 69 4.63 2.62 6.61
C ILE A 69 3.66 3.77 6.89
N SER A 70 3.36 4.60 5.88
CA SER A 70 2.45 5.75 5.99
C SER A 70 1.12 5.56 5.25
N GLY A 71 1.02 4.56 4.37
CA GLY A 71 -0.20 4.30 3.61
C GLY A 71 -0.24 2.95 2.92
N LEU A 72 -1.43 2.61 2.44
CA LEU A 72 -1.70 1.45 1.61
C LEU A 72 -2.12 1.91 0.22
N HIS A 73 -1.73 1.14 -0.80
CA HIS A 73 -2.05 1.41 -2.19
C HIS A 73 -2.65 0.15 -2.81
N PHE A 74 -3.69 0.27 -3.62
CA PHE A 74 -4.24 -0.84 -4.37
C PHE A 74 -4.51 -0.42 -5.81
N HIS A 75 -4.45 -1.39 -6.72
CA HIS A 75 -4.74 -1.18 -8.13
C HIS A 75 -5.48 -2.41 -8.63
N THR A 76 -6.77 -2.24 -8.89
CA THR A 76 -7.74 -3.29 -9.23
C THR A 76 -8.43 -3.06 -10.57
N LEU A 77 -8.32 -1.84 -11.13
CA LEU A 77 -9.01 -1.40 -12.34
C LEU A 77 -8.03 -1.27 -13.49
N CYS A 78 -8.40 -1.77 -14.67
CA CYS A 78 -7.70 -1.57 -15.93
C CYS A 78 -8.71 -0.98 -16.93
N GLU A 79 -8.40 0.18 -17.52
CA GLU A 79 -9.24 0.85 -18.54
C GLU A 79 -10.72 1.09 -18.12
N LYS A 80 -10.96 1.29 -16.81
CA LYS A 80 -12.28 1.64 -16.26
C LYS A 80 -12.31 3.08 -15.76
N GLY A 81 -13.47 3.73 -15.86
CA GLY A 81 -13.71 5.06 -15.27
C GLY A 81 -13.88 5.02 -13.74
N ALA A 82 -13.87 6.20 -13.10
CA ALA A 82 -13.91 6.34 -11.64
C ALA A 82 -15.14 5.70 -10.97
N ALA A 83 -16.28 5.60 -11.66
CA ALA A 83 -17.47 4.95 -11.13
C ALA A 83 -17.24 3.46 -10.79
N ALA A 84 -16.31 2.80 -11.48
CA ALA A 84 -15.95 1.41 -11.19
C ALA A 84 -15.15 1.23 -9.90
N LEU A 85 -14.71 2.33 -9.25
CA LEU A 85 -13.90 2.27 -8.02
C LEU A 85 -14.71 1.90 -6.78
N ALA A 86 -16.02 2.13 -6.77
CA ALA A 86 -16.86 1.92 -5.59
C ALA A 86 -16.75 0.50 -5.01
N ARG A 87 -16.95 -0.52 -5.85
CA ARG A 87 -16.88 -1.94 -5.45
C ARG A 87 -15.47 -2.37 -5.00
N PRO A 88 -14.38 -2.05 -5.73
CA PRO A 88 -13.03 -2.27 -5.23
C PRO A 88 -12.70 -1.54 -3.92
N ALA A 89 -13.21 -0.32 -3.72
CA ALA A 89 -13.00 0.43 -2.49
C ALA A 89 -13.71 -0.23 -1.30
N GLU A 90 -14.94 -0.73 -1.48
CA GLU A 90 -15.64 -1.52 -0.47
C GLU A 90 -14.86 -2.79 -0.10
N ALA A 91 -14.36 -3.53 -1.10
CA ALA A 91 -13.55 -4.73 -0.87
C ALA A 91 -12.23 -4.42 -0.15
N PHE A 92 -11.62 -3.27 -0.47
CA PHE A 92 -10.44 -2.77 0.22
C PHE A 92 -10.76 -2.42 1.68
N GLU A 93 -11.82 -1.65 1.93
CA GLU A 93 -12.22 -1.27 3.28
C GLU A 93 -12.56 -2.49 4.14
N ALA A 94 -13.31 -3.46 3.60
CA ALA A 94 -13.67 -4.68 4.31
C ALA A 94 -12.44 -5.47 4.83
N GLN A 95 -11.32 -5.40 4.13
CA GLN A 95 -10.11 -6.15 4.49
C GLN A 95 -9.08 -5.32 5.27
N PHE A 96 -8.92 -4.05 4.92
CA PHE A 96 -7.77 -3.24 5.35
C PHE A 96 -8.14 -2.05 6.26
N LYS A 97 -9.43 -1.79 6.54
CA LYS A 97 -9.86 -0.65 7.38
C LYS A 97 -9.53 -0.80 8.86
N ALA A 98 -9.28 -2.02 9.35
CA ALA A 98 -9.02 -2.27 10.75
C ALA A 98 -7.78 -1.49 11.25
N PRO A 99 -7.76 -0.99 12.51
CA PRO A 99 -6.62 -0.26 13.08
C PRO A 99 -5.31 -1.04 13.10
N SER A 100 -5.38 -2.37 13.06
CA SER A 100 -4.22 -3.26 12.96
C SER A 100 -3.52 -3.19 11.59
N VAL A 101 -4.14 -2.57 10.58
CA VAL A 101 -3.66 -2.56 9.19
C VAL A 101 -3.56 -1.15 8.60
N ILE A 102 -4.30 -0.16 9.13
CA ILE A 102 -4.12 1.25 8.75
C ILE A 102 -2.90 1.82 9.49
N PRO A 103 -1.85 2.28 8.77
CA PRO A 103 -0.72 2.92 9.42
C PRO A 103 -1.12 4.28 10.00
N LYS A 104 -0.71 4.57 11.24
CA LYS A 104 -0.92 5.88 11.85
C LYS A 104 -0.01 6.91 11.18
N ARG A 105 -0.59 7.97 10.65
CA ARG A 105 0.14 9.10 10.06
C ARG A 105 1.02 9.74 11.15
N LYS A 106 2.35 9.74 10.99
CA LYS A 106 3.25 10.50 11.87
C LYS A 106 3.13 11.98 11.50
N SER A 107 2.55 12.78 12.38
CA SER A 107 2.49 14.24 12.25
C SER A 107 3.88 14.82 12.51
N SER A 108 4.70 14.98 11.47
CA SER A 108 5.91 15.80 11.52
C SER A 108 5.61 17.18 10.93
N VAL A 109 4.81 17.99 11.63
CA VAL A 109 4.75 19.43 11.40
C VAL A 109 5.90 20.03 12.19
N SER A 110 7.09 20.06 11.60
CA SER A 110 8.16 20.95 12.07
C SER A 110 7.81 22.34 11.54
N LEU A 111 7.18 23.16 12.36
CA LEU A 111 7.08 24.61 12.16
C LEU A 111 8.51 25.17 12.06
N ARG A 112 9.05 25.29 10.84
CA ARG A 112 10.23 26.11 10.59
C ARG A 112 9.79 27.55 10.70
N ASN A 113 10.00 28.12 11.88
CA ASN A 113 9.88 29.54 12.13
C ASN A 113 10.92 30.25 11.24
N ARG A 114 10.49 30.81 10.11
CA ARG A 114 11.34 31.71 9.32
C ARG A 114 11.39 33.04 10.09
N ARG A 115 12.57 33.36 10.64
CA ARG A 115 12.99 34.75 10.83
C ARG A 115 13.61 35.23 9.53
#